data_AF-L8P438-F1
#
_entry.id   AF-L8P438-F1
#
_cell.length_a   1.000
_cell.length_b   1.000
_cell.length_c   1.000
_cell.angle_alpha   90.00
_cell.angle_beta   90.00
_cell.angle_gamma   90.00
#
_symmetry.space_group_name_H-M   'P 1'
#
loop_
_entity.id
_entity.type
_entity.pdbx_description
1 polymer ?
#
loop_
_entity_poly.entity_id
_entity_poly.type
_entity_poly.pdbx_seq_one_letter_code
_entity_poly.pdbx_strand_id
1 'polypeptide(L)'
;MACTGTLYAAFAPTSKAQADATARSLTVEEGRKLFNVGCASCHGTSGQGTTDGPSLVGVGAAAVDFQVGTGRMPAQQPGPQVLDKPTVYSQAEIDQLAAYVASLGAGPAIPTEEQYSPEGADIAKGGELFRTNCAQCHNFIGKGGALTHGKFAPSLEGVDPKYMYEAMLTGPQNMPLFPDSTLTEESKKDIIAYLKVVNGDDSVSPGGSELGGLGPVPEGLFAWIFGLGGLIAVAVWIAARTGKVRKP
;
A
#
# COMPACT_ATOMS: atom_id res chain seq x y z
N MET A 1 18.54 9.33 51.44
CA MET A 1 18.45 9.48 49.97
C MET A 1 17.05 9.98 49.59
N ALA A 2 16.71 11.24 49.92
CA ALA A 2 15.36 11.78 49.67
C ALA A 2 15.35 13.26 49.26
N CYS A 3 16.50 13.84 48.87
CA CYS A 3 16.61 15.28 48.59
C CYS A 3 17.09 15.62 47.17
N THR A 4 17.26 14.63 46.28
CA THR A 4 17.74 14.87 44.91
C THR A 4 16.63 14.91 43.85
N GLY A 5 15.38 14.58 44.19
CA GLY A 5 14.27 14.53 43.23
C GLY A 5 13.59 15.87 42.94
N THR A 6 13.66 16.84 43.85
CA THR A 6 12.92 18.12 43.73
C THR A 6 13.61 19.16 42.85
N LEU A 7 14.92 19.04 42.61
CA LEU A 7 15.66 20.02 41.80
C LEU A 7 15.53 19.79 40.29
N TYR A 8 15.17 18.59 39.84
CA TYR A 8 15.00 18.30 38.40
C TYR A 8 13.65 18.80 37.83
N ALA A 9 12.63 18.94 38.68
CA ALA A 9 11.31 19.44 38.27
C ALA A 9 11.29 20.97 38.01
N ALA A 10 12.22 21.73 38.61
CA ALA A 10 12.32 23.17 38.40
C ALA A 10 13.00 23.57 37.07
N PHE A 11 13.69 22.63 36.41
CA PHE A 11 14.38 22.84 35.13
C PHE A 11 13.75 22.07 33.96
N ALA A 12 12.67 21.32 34.17
CA ALA A 12 11.90 20.74 33.08
C ALA A 12 11.17 21.88 32.33
N PRO A 13 11.27 21.97 31.00
CA PRO A 13 10.61 23.03 30.23
C PRO A 13 9.09 22.76 30.15
N THR A 14 8.37 23.09 31.22
CA THR A 14 6.91 22.99 31.33
C THR A 14 6.21 23.71 30.18
N SER A 15 6.82 24.80 29.69
CA SER A 15 6.34 25.57 28.54
C SER A 15 6.33 24.77 27.22
N LYS A 16 7.32 23.89 26.98
CA LYS A 16 7.36 23.07 25.74
C LYS A 16 6.30 21.97 25.76
N ALA A 17 6.15 21.28 26.89
CA ALA A 17 5.13 20.24 27.05
C ALA A 17 3.70 20.81 26.95
N GLN A 18 3.47 21.99 27.53
CA GLN A 18 2.18 22.67 27.44
C GLN A 18 1.87 23.16 26.02
N ALA A 19 2.86 23.73 25.32
CA ALA A 19 2.70 24.15 23.93
C ALA A 19 2.43 22.97 22.98
N ASP A 20 3.09 21.83 23.19
CA ASP A 20 2.92 20.62 22.39
C ASP A 20 1.55 19.96 22.64
N ALA A 21 1.05 19.98 23.88
CA ALA A 21 -0.30 19.54 24.21
C ALA A 21 -1.38 20.46 23.59
N THR A 22 -1.17 21.78 23.64
CA THR A 22 -2.08 22.74 22.99
C THR A 22 -2.08 22.56 21.47
N ALA A 23 -0.91 22.41 20.85
CA ALA A 23 -0.80 22.15 19.41
C ALA A 23 -1.54 20.86 19.01
N ARG A 24 -1.33 19.75 19.74
CA ARG A 24 -2.07 18.50 19.49
C ARG A 24 -3.59 18.66 19.65
N SER A 25 -4.05 19.39 20.66
CA SER A 25 -5.48 19.64 20.85
C SER A 25 -6.11 20.44 19.70
N LEU A 26 -5.38 21.43 19.16
CA LEU A 26 -5.81 22.20 18.00
C LEU A 26 -5.85 21.32 16.74
N THR A 27 -4.84 20.48 16.50
CA THR A 27 -4.82 19.53 15.38
C THR A 27 -6.01 18.56 15.43
N VAL A 28 -6.33 18.04 16.61
CA VAL A 28 -7.49 17.15 16.81
C VAL A 28 -8.81 17.87 16.53
N GLU A 29 -8.94 19.13 16.95
CA GLU A 29 -10.15 19.92 16.72
C GLU A 29 -10.35 20.28 15.25
N GLU A 30 -9.30 20.68 14.53
CA GLU A 30 -9.38 20.89 13.08
C GLU A 30 -9.69 19.58 12.34
N GLY A 31 -9.08 18.47 12.75
CA GLY A 31 -9.39 17.14 12.24
C GLY A 31 -10.85 16.74 12.45
N ARG A 32 -11.44 17.06 13.61
CA ARG A 32 -12.86 16.83 13.90
C ARG A 32 -13.76 17.61 12.94
N LYS A 33 -13.43 18.86 12.62
CA LYS A 33 -14.22 19.67 11.67
C LYS A 33 -14.20 19.08 10.27
N LEU A 34 -13.02 18.70 9.77
CA LEU A 34 -12.88 18.01 8.49
C LEU A 34 -13.67 16.70 8.46
N PHE A 35 -13.54 15.90 9.53
CA PHE A 35 -14.24 14.63 9.68
C PHE A 35 -15.77 14.78 9.64
N ASN A 36 -16.30 15.80 10.33
CA ASN A 36 -17.74 16.09 10.35
C ASN A 36 -18.30 16.44 8.97
N VAL A 37 -17.48 17.03 8.09
CA VAL A 37 -17.88 17.40 6.73
C VAL A 37 -17.73 16.24 5.76
N GLY A 38 -16.63 15.47 5.86
CA GLY A 38 -16.26 14.49 4.84
C GLY A 38 -16.52 13.02 5.18
N CYS A 39 -16.71 12.67 6.46
CA CYS A 39 -16.66 11.28 6.92
C CYS A 39 -17.85 10.88 7.81
N ALA A 40 -18.39 11.81 8.59
CA ALA A 40 -19.38 11.52 9.63
C ALA A 40 -20.71 10.94 9.11
N SER A 41 -21.07 11.18 7.85
CA SER A 41 -22.27 10.60 7.24
C SER A 41 -22.24 9.07 7.22
N CYS A 42 -21.07 8.48 6.93
CA CYS A 42 -20.90 7.03 6.89
C CYS A 42 -20.29 6.47 8.19
N HIS A 43 -19.40 7.22 8.84
CA HIS A 43 -18.68 6.73 10.02
C HIS A 43 -19.27 7.20 11.35
N GLY A 44 -20.38 7.96 11.32
CA GLY A 44 -21.00 8.56 12.50
C GLY A 44 -20.22 9.77 13.02
N THR A 45 -20.88 10.68 13.73
CA THR A 45 -20.29 11.96 14.21
C THR A 45 -19.12 11.79 15.19
N SER A 46 -19.00 10.63 15.81
CA SER A 46 -17.92 10.28 16.75
C SER A 46 -17.08 9.09 16.26
N GLY A 47 -17.15 8.75 14.97
CA GLY A 47 -16.42 7.60 14.40
C GLY A 47 -16.94 6.23 14.85
N GLN A 48 -18.11 6.16 15.47
CA GLN A 48 -18.70 4.93 16.00
C GLN A 48 -19.18 3.95 14.91
N GLY A 49 -19.25 4.38 13.65
CA GLY A 49 -19.79 3.64 12.53
C GLY A 49 -21.30 3.79 12.37
N THR A 50 -21.80 3.47 11.17
CA THR A 50 -23.23 3.37 10.85
C THR A 50 -23.47 2.11 10.03
N THR A 51 -24.66 1.96 9.43
CA THR A 51 -24.90 0.92 8.42
C THR A 51 -24.12 1.14 7.13
N ASP A 52 -23.72 2.38 6.86
CA ASP A 52 -23.09 2.81 5.60
C ASP A 52 -21.56 2.86 5.70
N GLY A 53 -20.99 2.72 6.90
CA GLY A 53 -19.55 2.71 7.13
C GLY A 53 -19.16 2.09 8.47
N PRO A 54 -18.02 1.38 8.54
CA PRO A 54 -17.56 0.74 9.76
C PRO A 54 -17.17 1.76 10.83
N SER A 55 -17.03 1.28 12.06
CA SER A 55 -16.40 2.07 13.13
C SER A 55 -14.95 2.40 12.77
N LEU A 56 -14.53 3.60 13.12
CA LEU A 56 -13.13 4.06 13.05
C LEU A 56 -12.47 4.12 14.42
N VAL A 57 -13.16 3.70 15.47
CA VAL A 57 -12.57 3.61 16.81
C VAL A 57 -11.50 2.52 16.81
N GLY A 58 -10.25 2.91 17.09
CA GLY A 58 -9.12 1.99 17.21
C GLY A 58 -8.45 1.57 15.89
N VAL A 59 -8.89 2.10 14.74
CA VAL A 59 -8.22 1.80 13.45
C VAL A 59 -6.83 2.45 13.35
N GLY A 60 -6.58 3.50 14.13
CA GLY A 60 -5.30 4.20 14.22
C GLY A 60 -5.07 5.28 13.15
N ALA A 61 -4.02 6.08 13.36
CA ALA A 61 -3.63 7.17 12.48
C ALA A 61 -3.11 6.64 11.13
N ALA A 62 -2.34 5.55 11.14
CA ALA A 62 -1.79 4.93 9.92
C ALA A 62 -2.88 4.48 8.94
N ALA A 63 -4.03 4.01 9.44
CA ALA A 63 -5.14 3.61 8.58
C ALA A 63 -5.75 4.81 7.86
N VAL A 64 -5.79 5.98 8.52
CA VAL A 64 -6.30 7.22 7.91
C VAL A 64 -5.30 7.75 6.89
N ASP A 65 -4.02 7.83 7.23
CA ASP A 65 -2.97 8.27 6.30
C ASP A 65 -2.94 7.39 5.05
N PHE A 66 -2.99 6.06 5.21
CA PHE A 66 -3.08 5.14 4.08
C PHE A 66 -4.37 5.34 3.25
N GLN A 67 -5.55 5.29 3.87
CA GLN A 67 -6.81 5.29 3.12
C GLN A 67 -7.06 6.65 2.46
N VAL A 68 -6.77 7.76 3.13
CA VAL A 68 -7.01 9.11 2.61
C VAL A 68 -5.86 9.57 1.72
N GLY A 69 -4.61 9.30 2.12
CA GLY A 69 -3.40 9.67 1.38
C GLY A 69 -3.18 8.87 0.10
N THR A 70 -3.71 7.64 0.01
CA THR A 70 -3.82 6.92 -1.28
C THR A 70 -5.11 7.25 -2.04
N GLY A 71 -5.93 8.15 -1.51
CA GLY A 71 -7.16 8.63 -2.13
C GLY A 71 -8.32 7.64 -2.13
N ARG A 72 -8.20 6.45 -1.54
CA ARG A 72 -9.30 5.47 -1.43
C ARG A 72 -10.49 6.06 -0.67
N MET A 73 -10.21 6.70 0.45
CA MET A 73 -11.19 7.45 1.24
C MET A 73 -11.08 8.95 0.99
N PRO A 74 -12.20 9.70 0.99
CA PRO A 74 -13.59 9.25 1.16
C PRO A 74 -14.09 8.49 -0.07
N ALA A 75 -14.76 7.35 0.10
CA ALA A 75 -15.23 6.55 -1.03
C ALA A 75 -16.37 7.27 -1.80
N GLN A 76 -16.32 7.27 -3.14
CA GLN A 76 -17.36 7.92 -3.95
C GLN A 76 -18.63 7.07 -4.08
N GLN A 77 -18.46 5.75 -4.15
CA GLN A 77 -19.55 4.81 -4.31
C GLN A 77 -19.21 3.48 -3.62
N PRO A 78 -20.21 2.79 -3.03
CA PRO A 78 -20.04 1.42 -2.57
C PRO A 78 -19.70 0.50 -3.73
N GLY A 79 -18.87 -0.50 -3.47
CA GLY A 79 -18.51 -1.52 -4.45
C GLY A 79 -17.79 -2.69 -3.81
N PRO A 80 -17.42 -3.71 -4.58
CA PRO A 80 -16.64 -4.85 -4.07
C PRO A 80 -15.33 -4.42 -3.42
N GLN A 81 -14.76 -3.32 -3.91
CA GLN A 81 -13.49 -2.77 -3.49
C GLN A 81 -13.47 -1.25 -3.73
N VAL A 82 -12.86 -0.49 -2.80
CA VAL A 82 -12.67 0.95 -2.98
C VAL A 82 -11.39 1.20 -3.76
N LEU A 83 -11.52 1.80 -4.94
CA LEU A 83 -10.39 2.14 -5.80
C LEU A 83 -9.70 3.42 -5.30
N ASP A 84 -8.41 3.53 -5.61
CA ASP A 84 -7.68 4.78 -5.49
C ASP A 84 -8.21 5.82 -6.49
N LYS A 85 -8.03 7.08 -6.14
CA LYS A 85 -8.40 8.25 -6.94
C LYS A 85 -7.51 9.41 -6.50
N PRO A 86 -7.48 10.53 -7.26
CA PRO A 86 -6.76 11.71 -6.83
C PRO A 86 -7.16 12.13 -5.41
N THR A 87 -6.16 12.37 -4.56
CA THR A 87 -6.34 12.81 -3.18
C THR A 87 -7.04 14.17 -3.16
N VAL A 88 -8.11 14.28 -2.37
CA VAL A 88 -8.88 15.52 -2.24
C VAL A 88 -8.44 16.38 -1.04
N TYR A 89 -7.64 15.80 -0.14
CA TYR A 89 -7.08 16.47 1.03
C TYR A 89 -5.57 16.67 0.82
N SER A 90 -5.06 17.76 1.37
CA SER A 90 -3.62 18.00 1.53
C SER A 90 -3.06 17.12 2.65
N GLN A 91 -1.73 16.91 2.67
CA GLN A 91 -1.09 16.13 3.74
C GLN A 91 -1.38 16.71 5.13
N ALA A 92 -1.41 18.04 5.28
CA ALA A 92 -1.72 18.68 6.56
C ALA A 92 -3.15 18.38 7.04
N GLU A 93 -4.12 18.29 6.12
CA GLU A 93 -5.51 17.90 6.44
C GLU A 93 -5.61 16.41 6.76
N ILE A 94 -4.83 15.56 6.08
CA ILE A 94 -4.73 14.12 6.37
C ILE A 94 -4.17 13.91 7.77
N ASP A 95 -3.10 14.63 8.15
CA ASP A 95 -2.50 14.56 9.48
C ASP A 95 -3.49 14.99 10.56
N GLN A 96 -4.31 16.02 10.30
CA GLN A 96 -5.39 16.47 11.18
C GLN A 96 -6.47 15.39 11.34
N LEU A 97 -6.95 14.82 10.24
CA LEU A 97 -7.91 13.71 10.25
C LEU A 97 -7.37 12.49 11.01
N ALA A 98 -6.11 12.13 10.77
CA ALA A 98 -5.44 11.01 11.42
C ALA A 98 -5.29 11.24 12.93
N ALA A 99 -4.91 12.46 13.35
CA ALA A 99 -4.84 12.84 14.75
C ALA A 99 -6.22 12.78 15.44
N TYR A 100 -7.29 13.22 14.76
CA TYR A 100 -8.64 13.12 15.29
C TYR A 100 -9.05 11.66 15.49
N VAL A 101 -8.89 10.80 14.49
CA VAL A 101 -9.25 9.36 14.60
C VAL A 101 -8.42 8.65 15.65
N ALA A 102 -7.13 8.96 15.78
CA ALA A 102 -6.28 8.42 16.84
C ALA A 102 -6.72 8.85 18.25
N SER A 103 -7.41 10.00 18.38
CA SER A 103 -7.99 10.42 19.66
C SER A 103 -9.22 9.60 20.08
N LEU A 104 -9.86 8.88 19.14
CA LEU A 104 -11.06 8.09 19.40
C LEU A 104 -10.76 6.74 20.06
N GLY A 105 -9.54 6.21 19.91
CA GLY A 105 -9.11 4.95 20.51
C GLY A 105 -7.69 4.56 20.14
N ALA A 106 -7.12 3.61 20.87
CA ALA A 106 -5.78 3.09 20.60
C ALA A 106 -5.74 2.35 19.27
N GLY A 107 -4.78 2.67 18.42
CA GLY A 107 -4.54 2.02 17.14
C GLY A 107 -3.14 2.34 16.61
N PRO A 108 -2.75 1.75 15.48
CA PRO A 108 -1.42 1.94 14.91
C PRO A 108 -1.13 3.41 14.56
N ALA A 109 0.05 3.88 14.93
CA ALA A 109 0.55 5.22 14.57
C ALA A 109 1.14 5.21 13.16
N ILE A 110 1.19 6.39 12.52
CA ILE A 110 1.88 6.59 11.25
C ILE A 110 3.36 6.23 11.44
N PRO A 111 3.96 5.37 10.58
CA PRO A 111 5.34 4.97 10.71
C PRO A 111 6.30 6.13 10.45
N THR A 112 7.41 6.12 11.15
CA THR A 112 8.55 7.02 10.95
C THR A 112 9.37 6.62 9.72
N GLU A 113 10.14 7.55 9.18
CA GLU A 113 10.95 7.32 7.97
C GLU A 113 11.96 6.19 8.15
N GLU A 114 12.52 6.04 9.35
CA GLU A 114 13.46 4.98 9.69
C GLU A 114 12.84 3.57 9.58
N GLN A 115 11.53 3.45 9.85
CA GLN A 115 10.80 2.18 9.83
C GLN A 115 10.51 1.69 8.41
N TYR A 116 10.25 2.60 7.46
CA TYR A 116 9.93 2.23 6.07
C TYR A 116 11.08 2.46 5.08
N SER A 117 12.15 3.15 5.49
CA SER A 117 13.33 3.34 4.64
C SER A 117 14.02 1.99 4.35
N PRO A 118 14.40 1.69 3.09
CA PRO A 118 15.07 0.45 2.72
C PRO A 118 16.55 0.38 3.16
N GLU A 119 17.10 1.41 3.81
CA GLU A 119 18.51 1.43 4.23
C GLU A 119 18.85 0.35 5.25
N GLY A 120 19.81 -0.52 4.94
CA GLY A 120 20.23 -1.61 5.83
C GLY A 120 19.28 -2.81 5.85
N ALA A 121 18.33 -2.87 4.91
CA ALA A 121 17.41 -4.00 4.75
C ALA A 121 18.07 -5.21 4.08
N ASP A 122 17.64 -6.41 4.43
CA ASP A 122 17.99 -7.66 3.76
C ASP A 122 16.98 -7.97 2.65
N ILE A 123 17.35 -7.63 1.42
CA ILE A 123 16.54 -7.85 0.21
C ILE A 123 16.23 -9.35 0.00
N ALA A 124 17.18 -10.24 0.29
CA ALA A 124 16.98 -11.67 0.09
C ALA A 124 15.96 -12.22 1.08
N LYS A 125 16.04 -11.77 2.34
CA LYS A 125 15.05 -12.09 3.36
C LYS A 125 13.68 -11.51 3.01
N GLY A 126 13.64 -10.27 2.54
CA GLY A 126 12.42 -9.61 2.07
C GLY A 126 11.72 -10.38 0.96
N GLY A 127 12.49 -10.88 -0.01
CA GLY A 127 11.96 -11.71 -1.09
C GLY A 127 11.46 -13.08 -0.64
N GLU A 128 12.05 -13.68 0.39
CA GLU A 128 11.50 -14.89 1.04
C GLU A 128 10.14 -14.56 1.69
N LEU A 129 10.12 -13.55 2.56
CA LEU A 129 8.94 -13.15 3.32
C LEU A 129 7.77 -12.74 2.40
N PHE A 130 8.04 -11.98 1.35
CA PHE A 130 7.02 -11.56 0.40
C PHE A 130 6.43 -12.76 -0.35
N ARG A 131 7.26 -13.72 -0.79
CA ARG A 131 6.77 -14.93 -1.49
C ARG A 131 5.94 -15.83 -0.59
N THR A 132 6.28 -15.91 0.70
CA THR A 132 5.55 -16.75 1.66
C THR A 132 4.25 -16.11 2.14
N ASN A 133 4.17 -14.78 2.21
CA ASN A 133 3.04 -14.08 2.86
C ASN A 133 2.15 -13.27 1.90
N CYS A 134 2.71 -12.75 0.80
CA CYS A 134 2.05 -11.70 0.00
C CYS A 134 1.81 -12.14 -1.46
N ALA A 135 2.74 -12.91 -2.03
CA ALA A 135 2.73 -13.25 -3.46
C ALA A 135 1.50 -14.05 -3.92
N GLN A 136 0.82 -14.73 -2.99
CA GLN A 136 -0.44 -15.44 -3.28
C GLN A 136 -1.55 -14.50 -3.76
N CYS A 137 -1.48 -13.22 -3.38
CA CYS A 137 -2.42 -12.19 -3.83
C CYS A 137 -1.74 -11.21 -4.79
N HIS A 138 -0.53 -10.73 -4.47
CA HIS A 138 0.12 -9.65 -5.21
C HIS A 138 1.06 -10.09 -6.34
N ASN A 139 1.12 -11.39 -6.68
CA ASN A 139 2.11 -11.96 -7.60
C ASN A 139 3.55 -11.91 -7.01
N PHE A 140 4.52 -12.59 -7.62
CA PHE A 140 5.89 -12.74 -7.11
C PHE A 140 6.69 -11.45 -7.05
N ILE A 141 6.43 -10.51 -7.96
CA ILE A 141 7.09 -9.20 -8.01
C ILE A 141 6.14 -8.05 -7.67
N GLY A 142 4.93 -8.33 -7.18
CA GLY A 142 4.00 -7.27 -6.77
C GLY A 142 3.10 -6.72 -7.87
N LYS A 143 2.92 -7.38 -9.02
CA LYS A 143 2.05 -6.90 -10.12
C LYS A 143 0.53 -6.98 -9.82
N GLY A 144 0.14 -7.56 -8.68
CA GLY A 144 -1.26 -7.74 -8.31
C GLY A 144 -1.87 -9.02 -8.85
N GLY A 145 -3.16 -9.21 -8.57
CA GLY A 145 -3.87 -10.45 -8.91
C GLY A 145 -5.37 -10.37 -8.67
N ALA A 146 -6.15 -11.17 -9.39
CA ALA A 146 -7.59 -11.24 -9.21
C ALA A 146 -7.95 -11.98 -7.90
N LEU A 147 -8.95 -11.47 -7.18
CA LEU A 147 -9.53 -12.11 -6.00
C LEU A 147 -10.99 -12.47 -6.26
N THR A 148 -11.61 -13.13 -5.29
CA THR A 148 -13.02 -13.53 -5.38
C THR A 148 -13.97 -12.33 -5.36
N HIS A 149 -15.16 -12.50 -5.92
CA HIS A 149 -16.24 -11.50 -5.89
C HIS A 149 -15.90 -10.14 -6.51
N GLY A 150 -15.07 -10.11 -7.56
CA GLY A 150 -14.73 -8.89 -8.29
C GLY A 150 -13.74 -7.98 -7.56
N LYS A 151 -13.10 -8.47 -6.50
CA LYS A 151 -11.99 -7.82 -5.81
C LYS A 151 -10.67 -8.17 -6.51
N PHE A 152 -9.63 -7.39 -6.25
CA PHE A 152 -8.28 -7.67 -6.74
C PHE A 152 -7.23 -7.13 -5.75
N ALA A 153 -6.06 -7.74 -5.78
CA ALA A 153 -4.87 -7.20 -5.16
C ALA A 153 -4.25 -6.19 -6.15
N PRO A 154 -4.06 -4.91 -5.75
CA PRO A 154 -3.46 -3.92 -6.63
C PRO A 154 -1.98 -4.23 -6.91
N SER A 155 -1.46 -3.63 -7.98
CA SER A 155 -0.02 -3.55 -8.20
C SER A 155 0.64 -2.76 -7.06
N LEU A 156 1.83 -3.19 -6.67
CA LEU A 156 2.69 -2.54 -5.67
C LEU A 156 3.79 -1.70 -6.33
N GLU A 157 3.81 -1.65 -7.66
CA GLU A 157 4.71 -0.80 -8.44
C GLU A 157 4.39 0.69 -8.23
N GLY A 158 5.43 1.49 -7.98
CA GLY A 158 5.30 2.94 -7.76
C GLY A 158 4.60 3.33 -6.46
N VAL A 159 4.29 2.37 -5.57
CA VAL A 159 3.70 2.68 -4.26
C VAL A 159 4.77 3.27 -3.35
N ASP A 160 4.43 4.30 -2.58
CA ASP A 160 5.33 4.89 -1.59
C ASP A 160 5.66 3.87 -0.48
N PRO A 161 6.93 3.70 -0.09
CA PRO A 161 7.34 2.86 1.03
C PRO A 161 6.53 3.05 2.31
N LYS A 162 6.17 4.30 2.64
CA LYS A 162 5.30 4.61 3.79
C LYS A 162 3.97 3.88 3.67
N TYR A 163 3.31 3.99 2.52
CA TYR A 163 2.02 3.33 2.29
C TYR A 163 2.14 1.81 2.18
N MET A 164 3.28 1.26 1.73
CA MET A 164 3.52 -0.19 1.82
C MET A 164 3.55 -0.65 3.29
N TYR A 165 4.26 0.08 4.14
CA TYR A 165 4.35 -0.22 5.57
C TYR A 165 2.97 -0.15 6.24
N GLU A 166 2.23 0.93 5.98
CA GLU A 166 0.88 1.12 6.52
C GLU A 166 -0.11 0.08 6.00
N ALA A 167 -0.02 -0.33 4.74
CA ALA A 167 -0.85 -1.40 4.20
C ALA A 167 -0.62 -2.72 4.95
N MET A 168 0.65 -3.08 5.19
CA MET A 168 0.98 -4.26 5.99
C MET A 168 0.46 -4.12 7.42
N LEU A 169 0.63 -2.96 8.05
CA LEU A 169 0.25 -2.71 9.44
C LEU A 169 -1.27 -2.72 9.65
N THR A 170 -2.03 -2.16 8.72
CA THR A 170 -3.47 -1.87 8.89
C THR A 170 -4.38 -2.86 8.18
N GLY A 171 -3.87 -3.62 7.19
CA GLY A 171 -4.64 -4.60 6.43
C GLY A 171 -5.81 -3.97 5.67
N PRO A 172 -5.55 -3.16 4.63
CA PRO A 172 -6.61 -2.43 3.94
C PRO A 172 -7.55 -3.38 3.19
N GLN A 173 -8.86 -3.16 3.38
CA GLN A 173 -9.95 -3.84 2.69
C GLN A 173 -9.95 -5.37 2.91
N ASN A 174 -9.42 -6.15 1.96
CA ASN A 174 -9.39 -7.61 2.05
C ASN A 174 -7.98 -8.15 2.36
N MET A 175 -7.00 -7.26 2.47
CA MET A 175 -5.64 -7.63 2.86
C MET A 175 -5.63 -7.92 4.37
N PRO A 176 -5.09 -9.06 4.83
CA PRO A 176 -4.93 -9.31 6.26
C PRO A 176 -3.96 -8.29 6.88
N LEU A 177 -4.15 -8.01 8.17
CA LEU A 177 -3.26 -7.14 8.94
C LEU A 177 -2.03 -7.93 9.45
N PHE A 178 -0.87 -7.30 9.36
CA PHE A 178 0.43 -7.81 9.82
C PHE A 178 1.00 -6.83 10.86
N PRO A 179 0.54 -6.91 12.12
CA PRO A 179 1.07 -6.07 13.19
C PRO A 179 2.54 -6.42 13.47
N ASP A 180 3.25 -5.53 14.16
CA ASP A 180 4.70 -5.72 14.43
C ASP A 180 5.00 -6.94 15.32
N SER A 181 3.99 -7.49 15.99
CA SER A 181 4.06 -8.76 16.71
C SER A 181 4.10 -9.99 15.79
N THR A 182 3.60 -9.88 14.57
CA THR A 182 3.52 -10.97 13.57
C THR A 182 4.59 -10.80 12.50
N LEU A 183 4.78 -9.57 12.03
CA LEU A 183 5.77 -9.21 11.03
C LEU A 183 6.51 -7.99 11.56
N THR A 184 7.74 -8.19 12.06
CA THR A 184 8.53 -7.14 12.71
C THR A 184 8.78 -5.96 11.78
N GLU A 185 9.11 -4.80 12.35
CA GLU A 185 9.45 -3.60 11.57
C GLU A 185 10.59 -3.87 10.57
N GLU A 186 11.62 -4.60 11.01
CA GLU A 186 12.72 -5.08 10.16
C GLU A 186 12.23 -5.97 9.01
N SER A 187 11.32 -6.91 9.29
CA SER A 187 10.75 -7.79 8.25
C SER A 187 9.93 -7.00 7.21
N LYS A 188 9.20 -5.98 7.65
CA LYS A 188 8.44 -5.09 6.76
C LYS A 188 9.38 -4.27 5.88
N LYS A 189 10.44 -3.73 6.48
CA LYS A 189 11.49 -2.99 5.80
C LYS A 189 12.21 -3.85 4.75
N ASP A 190 12.50 -5.10 5.06
CA ASP A 190 13.05 -6.08 4.11
C ASP A 190 12.12 -6.32 2.92
N ILE A 191 10.82 -6.49 3.17
CA ILE A 191 9.81 -6.66 2.10
C ILE A 191 9.74 -5.41 1.21
N ILE A 192 9.75 -4.21 1.80
CA ILE A 192 9.74 -2.95 1.06
C ILE A 192 11.00 -2.84 0.19
N ALA A 193 12.17 -3.18 0.73
CA ALA A 193 13.43 -3.17 -0.01
C ALA A 193 13.40 -4.16 -1.18
N TYR A 194 12.86 -5.37 -0.97
CA TYR A 194 12.64 -6.34 -2.05
C TYR A 194 11.73 -5.78 -3.15
N LEU A 195 10.58 -5.22 -2.79
CA LEU A 195 9.63 -4.65 -3.75
C LEU A 195 10.22 -3.49 -4.55
N LYS A 196 11.05 -2.66 -3.91
CA LYS A 196 11.78 -1.57 -4.57
C LYS A 196 12.80 -2.08 -5.57
N VAL A 197 13.46 -3.20 -5.30
CA VAL A 197 14.43 -3.82 -6.23
C VAL A 197 13.73 -4.46 -7.43
N VAL A 198 12.64 -5.21 -7.21
CA VAL A 198 11.96 -5.92 -8.30
C VAL A 198 11.05 -5.03 -9.14
N ASN A 199 10.62 -3.86 -8.63
CA ASN A 199 9.81 -2.89 -9.37
C ASN A 199 10.55 -1.57 -9.69
N GLY A 200 11.82 -1.44 -9.30
CA GLY A 200 12.59 -0.21 -9.55
C GLY A 200 12.99 -0.07 -11.02
N ASP A 201 13.33 1.15 -11.44
CA ASP A 201 13.76 1.44 -12.82
C ASP A 201 15.02 0.66 -13.24
N ASP A 202 15.84 0.27 -12.26
CA ASP A 202 17.05 -0.55 -12.45
C ASP A 202 16.76 -2.06 -12.43
N SER A 203 15.50 -2.48 -12.31
CA SER A 203 15.16 -3.91 -12.34
C SER A 203 15.50 -4.48 -13.71
N VAL A 204 16.38 -5.48 -13.71
CA VAL A 204 16.82 -6.13 -14.94
C VAL A 204 15.94 -7.35 -15.15
N SER A 205 15.27 -7.44 -16.30
CA SER A 205 14.62 -8.67 -16.76
C SER A 205 15.60 -9.52 -17.57
N PRO A 206 16.17 -10.59 -16.99
CA PRO A 206 17.11 -11.42 -17.72
C PRO A 206 16.33 -12.24 -18.76
N GLY A 207 16.60 -12.01 -20.05
CA GLY A 207 15.95 -12.74 -21.15
C GLY A 207 15.08 -11.88 -22.07
N GLY A 208 14.97 -10.57 -21.83
CA GLY A 208 14.32 -9.63 -22.74
C GLY A 208 13.07 -9.00 -22.15
N SER A 209 11.98 -8.94 -22.91
CA SER A 209 10.74 -8.29 -22.47
C SER A 209 10.06 -9.08 -21.34
N GLU A 210 9.64 -8.38 -20.29
CA GLU A 210 8.93 -8.97 -19.14
C GLU A 210 7.52 -9.46 -19.46
N LEU A 211 6.92 -9.00 -20.58
CA LEU A 211 5.52 -9.27 -20.93
C LEU A 211 4.55 -9.03 -19.74
N GLY A 212 4.84 -8.00 -18.94
CA GLY A 212 4.08 -7.62 -17.75
C GLY A 212 4.44 -8.38 -16.47
N GLY A 213 5.38 -9.33 -16.51
CA GLY A 213 5.86 -10.05 -15.32
C GLY A 213 4.83 -10.98 -14.68
N LEU A 214 3.76 -11.33 -15.41
CA LEU A 214 2.66 -12.18 -14.93
C LEU A 214 2.87 -13.68 -15.22
N GLY A 215 3.99 -14.04 -15.86
CA GLY A 215 4.40 -15.43 -16.12
C GLY A 215 3.77 -16.05 -17.37
N PRO A 216 3.36 -17.33 -17.33
CA PRO A 216 3.16 -18.16 -18.52
C PRO A 216 1.98 -17.76 -19.40
N VAL A 217 1.03 -16.97 -18.89
CA VAL A 217 -0.17 -16.58 -19.64
C VAL A 217 0.17 -15.56 -20.74
N PRO A 218 0.70 -14.36 -20.44
CA PRO A 218 1.12 -13.43 -21.49
C PRO A 218 2.26 -13.98 -22.36
N GLU A 219 3.19 -14.75 -21.79
CA GLU A 219 4.25 -15.45 -22.53
C GLU A 219 3.68 -16.43 -23.55
N GLY A 220 2.72 -17.26 -23.14
CA GLY A 220 2.04 -18.22 -24.01
C GLY A 220 1.23 -17.55 -25.11
N LEU A 221 0.53 -16.45 -24.80
CA LEU A 221 -0.20 -15.67 -25.79
C LEU A 221 0.76 -15.05 -26.83
N PHE A 222 1.88 -14.48 -26.36
CA PHE A 222 2.90 -13.94 -27.24
C PHE A 222 3.50 -15.02 -28.15
N ALA A 223 3.87 -16.17 -27.57
CA ALA A 223 4.39 -17.31 -28.33
C ALA A 223 3.40 -17.84 -29.36
N TRP A 224 2.10 -17.84 -29.05
CA TRP A 224 1.05 -18.29 -29.98
C TRP A 224 0.84 -17.30 -31.13
N ILE A 225 0.72 -15.99 -30.83
CA ILE A 225 0.48 -14.97 -31.86
C ILE A 225 1.72 -14.80 -32.76
N PHE A 226 2.90 -14.58 -32.16
CA PHE A 226 4.09 -14.20 -32.91
C PHE A 226 4.97 -15.40 -33.26
N GLY A 227 5.13 -16.35 -32.34
CA GLY A 227 5.90 -17.57 -32.59
C GLY A 227 5.19 -18.47 -33.58
N LEU A 228 4.03 -19.03 -33.20
CA LEU A 228 3.27 -19.94 -34.06
C LEU A 228 2.72 -19.21 -35.30
N GLY A 229 2.15 -18.02 -35.13
CA GLY A 229 1.69 -17.22 -36.28
C GLY A 229 2.81 -16.91 -37.28
N GLY A 230 4.01 -16.59 -36.81
CA GLY A 230 5.20 -16.40 -37.65
C GLY A 230 5.59 -17.68 -38.41
N LEU A 231 5.62 -18.83 -37.72
CA LEU A 231 5.91 -20.12 -38.35
C LEU A 231 4.88 -20.49 -39.43
N ILE A 232 3.59 -20.26 -39.17
CA ILE A 232 2.52 -20.48 -40.16
C ILE A 232 2.70 -19.56 -41.37
N ALA A 233 2.99 -18.27 -41.15
CA ALA A 233 3.22 -17.32 -42.24
C ALA A 233 4.41 -17.75 -43.14
N VAL A 234 5.51 -18.20 -42.54
CA VAL A 234 6.67 -18.73 -43.27
C VAL A 234 6.29 -20.00 -44.04
N ALA A 235 5.56 -20.94 -43.43
CA ALA A 235 5.13 -22.16 -44.09
C ALA A 235 4.23 -21.87 -45.32
N VAL A 236 3.27 -20.95 -45.18
CA VAL A 236 2.40 -20.50 -46.28
C VAL A 236 3.22 -19.82 -47.38
N TRP A 237 4.18 -18.98 -47.01
CA TRP A 237 5.06 -18.31 -47.97
C TRP A 237 5.93 -19.30 -48.76
N ILE A 238 6.50 -20.32 -48.10
CA ILE A 238 7.27 -21.39 -48.75
C ILE A 238 6.35 -22.14 -49.73
N ALA A 239 5.19 -22.61 -49.27
CA ALA A 239 4.24 -23.37 -50.10
C ALA A 239 3.76 -22.58 -51.33
N ALA A 240 3.50 -21.27 -51.18
CA ALA A 240 3.08 -20.40 -52.27
C ALA A 240 4.17 -20.18 -53.34
N ARG A 241 5.46 -20.31 -52.99
CA ARG A 241 6.59 -20.17 -53.93
C ARG A 241 6.93 -21.48 -54.65
N THR A 242 6.84 -22.63 -53.99
CA THR A 242 7.05 -23.94 -54.64
C THR A 242 5.95 -24.29 -55.64
N GLY A 243 4.70 -23.84 -55.43
CA GLY A 243 3.60 -24.05 -56.38
C GLY A 243 3.78 -23.34 -57.74
N LYS A 244 4.63 -22.32 -57.84
CA LYS A 244 4.87 -21.57 -59.11
C LYS A 244 5.85 -22.25 -60.07
N VAL A 245 6.57 -23.30 -59.65
CA VAL A 245 7.59 -23.99 -60.48
C VAL A 245 7.00 -25.15 -61.30
N ARG A 246 5.73 -25.51 -61.08
CA ARG A 246 5.00 -26.51 -61.89
C ARG A 246 3.99 -25.82 -62.79
N LYS A 247 4.45 -25.30 -63.92
CA LYS A 247 3.63 -25.23 -65.14
C LYS A 247 4.40 -25.95 -66.26
N PRO A 248 3.79 -26.95 -66.91
CA PRO A 248 4.38 -27.61 -68.08
C PRO A 248 4.57 -26.63 -69.24
#